data_AF-V6M9M2-F1
#
_entry.id   AF-V6M9M2-F1
#
_cell.length_a   1.000
_cell.length_b   1.000
_cell.length_c   1.000
_cell.angle_alpha   90.00
_cell.angle_beta   90.00
_cell.angle_gamma   90.00
#
_symmetry.space_group_name_H-M   'P 1'
#
loop_
_entity.id
_entity.type
_entity.pdbx_description
1 polymer ?
#
loop_
_entity_poly.entity_id
_entity_poly.type
_entity_poly.pdbx_seq_one_letter_code
_entity_poly.pdbx_strand_id
1 'polypeptide(L)'
;MLGKFLLTYLLSFAFIFSGKVFVFMLGDQHALGNSPSYYVTLAAYYICGMLMVMLTLRFIFRQRQTKSSMELVLELGIYVVLIIFAYTSASLFISKYVAHLV
;
A
#
# COMPACT_ATOMS: atom_id res chain seq x y z
N MET A 1 15.75 11.87 13.07
CA MET A 1 14.69 10.82 13.08
C MET A 1 13.66 11.01 11.97
N LEU A 2 13.27 12.24 11.60
CA LEU A 2 12.25 12.54 10.57
C LEU A 2 12.45 11.81 9.22
N GLY A 3 13.69 11.74 8.72
CA GLY A 3 13.99 11.11 7.42
C GLY A 3 13.70 9.60 7.35
N LYS A 4 13.86 8.86 8.45
CA LYS A 4 13.56 7.42 8.48
C LYS A 4 12.05 7.16 8.41
N PHE A 5 11.24 8.09 8.90
CA PHE A 5 9.78 7.99 8.85
C PHE A 5 9.21 8.27 7.47
N LEU A 6 9.68 9.36 6.86
CA LEU A 6 9.31 9.71 5.51
C LEU A 6 9.62 8.55 4.56
N LEU A 7 10.79 7.92 4.76
CA LEU A 7 11.20 6.74 3.99
C LEU A 7 10.24 5.56 4.16
N THR A 8 9.85 5.21 5.40
CA THR A 8 8.92 4.08 5.64
C THR A 8 7.54 4.36 5.05
N TYR A 9 7.03 5.60 5.16
CA TYR A 9 5.76 5.97 4.54
C TYR A 9 5.84 5.96 3.01
N LEU A 10 6.94 6.43 2.43
CA LEU A 10 7.21 6.36 0.99
C LEU A 10 7.32 4.91 0.50
N LEU A 11 7.98 4.04 1.25
CA LEU A 11 8.09 2.61 0.93
C LEU A 11 6.72 1.92 0.97
N SER A 12 5.90 2.22 1.99
CA SER A 12 4.53 1.70 2.07
C SER A 12 3.66 2.22 0.92
N PHE A 13 3.75 3.53 0.64
CA PHE A 13 3.07 4.15 -0.50
C PHE A 13 3.47 3.49 -1.83
N ALA A 14 4.76 3.40 -2.10
CA ALA A 14 5.30 2.83 -3.33
C ALA A 14 4.90 1.37 -3.48
N PHE A 15 4.94 0.59 -2.40
CA PHE A 15 4.49 -0.81 -2.39
C PHE A 15 3.00 -0.92 -2.73
N ILE A 16 2.13 -0.15 -2.07
CA ILE A 16 0.68 -0.20 -2.30
C ILE A 16 0.35 0.22 -3.74
N PHE A 17 0.97 1.31 -4.21
CA PHE A 17 0.75 1.83 -5.55
C PHE A 17 1.23 0.85 -6.62
N SER A 18 2.52 0.50 -6.59
CA SER A 18 3.12 -0.38 -7.59
C SER A 18 2.55 -1.79 -7.53
N GLY A 19 2.34 -2.35 -6.32
CA GLY A 19 1.79 -3.68 -6.13
C GLY A 19 0.41 -3.82 -6.76
N LYS A 20 -0.47 -2.82 -6.59
CA LYS A 20 -1.78 -2.84 -7.21
C LYS A 20 -1.72 -2.74 -8.73
N VAL A 21 -0.82 -1.90 -9.27
CA VAL A 21 -0.58 -1.80 -10.71
C VAL A 21 -0.03 -3.12 -11.26
N PHE A 22 0.90 -3.77 -10.55
CA PHE A 22 1.45 -5.07 -10.94
C PHE A 22 0.41 -6.17 -10.91
N VAL A 23 -0.45 -6.24 -9.89
CA VAL A 23 -1.56 -7.20 -9.85
C VAL A 23 -2.50 -6.97 -11.03
N PHE A 24 -2.78 -5.72 -11.37
CA PHE A 24 -3.58 -5.42 -12.55
C PHE A 24 -2.90 -5.85 -13.85
N MET A 25 -1.61 -5.57 -14.05
CA MET A 25 -0.90 -5.93 -15.29
C MET A 25 -0.65 -7.44 -15.45
N LEU A 26 -0.28 -8.14 -14.37
CA LEU A 26 0.09 -9.57 -14.39
C LEU A 26 -1.10 -10.49 -14.13
N GLY A 27 -2.15 -9.96 -13.52
CA GLY A 27 -3.33 -10.68 -13.07
C GLY A 27 -4.60 -9.96 -13.52
N ASP A 28 -4.62 -9.33 -14.69
CA ASP A 28 -5.84 -8.65 -15.14
C ASP A 28 -6.98 -9.68 -15.22
N GLN A 29 -8.01 -9.47 -14.40
CA GLN A 29 -9.20 -10.32 -14.41
C GLN A 29 -9.91 -10.27 -15.77
N HIS A 30 -9.75 -9.19 -16.55
CA HIS A 30 -10.29 -9.11 -17.91
C HIS A 30 -9.52 -9.98 -18.91
N ALA A 31 -8.19 -10.02 -18.84
CA ALA A 31 -7.36 -10.83 -19.75
C ALA A 31 -7.24 -12.30 -19.33
N LEU A 32 -7.13 -12.57 -18.03
CA LEU A 32 -6.85 -13.90 -17.48
C LEU A 32 -8.08 -14.59 -16.87
N GLY A 33 -9.21 -13.89 -16.71
CA GLY A 33 -10.38 -14.41 -16.02
C GLY A 33 -10.09 -14.80 -14.56
N ASN A 34 -10.89 -15.72 -14.02
CA ASN A 34 -10.69 -16.30 -12.68
C ASN A 34 -9.59 -17.38 -12.69
N SER A 35 -8.42 -17.06 -13.23
CA SER A 35 -7.30 -18.00 -13.30
C SER A 35 -6.58 -18.12 -11.95
N PRO A 36 -5.90 -19.25 -11.69
CA PRO A 36 -5.08 -19.43 -10.50
C PRO A 36 -3.98 -18.36 -10.34
N SER A 37 -3.40 -17.86 -11.44
CA SER A 37 -2.37 -16.82 -11.43
C SER A 37 -2.89 -15.48 -10.90
N TYR A 38 -4.12 -15.10 -11.23
CA TYR A 38 -4.78 -13.93 -10.66
C TYR A 38 -4.93 -14.04 -9.14
N TYR A 39 -5.48 -15.16 -8.65
CA TYR A 39 -5.67 -15.34 -7.21
C TYR A 39 -4.36 -15.39 -6.44
N VAL A 40 -3.31 -16.01 -7.00
CA VAL A 40 -1.98 -16.07 -6.36
C VAL A 40 -1.34 -14.69 -6.27
N THR A 41 -1.37 -13.90 -7.36
CA THR A 41 -0.80 -12.55 -7.36
C THR A 41 -1.58 -11.60 -6.46
N LEU A 42 -2.91 -11.67 -6.48
CA LEU A 42 -3.79 -10.90 -5.59
C LEU A 42 -3.55 -11.26 -4.12
N ALA A 43 -3.46 -12.56 -3.79
CA ALA A 43 -3.18 -13.01 -2.43
C ALA A 43 -1.80 -12.56 -1.95
N ALA A 44 -0.77 -12.69 -2.80
CA ALA A 44 0.58 -12.22 -2.49
C ALA A 44 0.60 -10.70 -2.22
N TYR A 45 -0.12 -9.90 -3.02
CA TYR A 45 -0.24 -8.46 -2.80
C TYR A 45 -0.87 -8.13 -1.45
N TYR A 46 -1.98 -8.78 -1.08
CA TYR A 46 -2.62 -8.53 0.22
C TYR A 46 -1.78 -8.99 1.41
N ILE A 47 -1.12 -10.15 1.32
CA ILE A 47 -0.24 -10.67 2.39
C ILE A 47 0.93 -9.70 2.61
N CYS A 48 1.63 -9.33 1.53
CA CYS A 48 2.74 -8.38 1.60
C CYS A 48 2.28 -6.99 2.07
N GLY A 49 1.10 -6.53 1.64
CA GLY A 49 0.50 -5.28 2.09
C GLY A 49 0.21 -5.29 3.59
N MET A 50 -0.36 -6.36 4.12
CA MET A 50 -0.58 -6.53 5.56
C MET A 50 0.74 -6.53 6.34
N LEU A 51 1.77 -7.22 5.85
CA LEU A 51 3.10 -7.21 6.46
C LEU A 51 3.70 -5.80 6.52
N MET A 52 3.60 -5.03 5.44
CA MET A 52 4.08 -3.64 5.37
C MET A 52 3.33 -2.73 6.35
N VAL A 53 2.00 -2.87 6.45
CA VAL A 53 1.20 -2.14 7.44
C VAL A 53 1.61 -2.50 8.87
N MET A 54 1.74 -3.79 9.19
CA MET A 54 2.16 -4.24 10.52
C MET A 54 3.56 -3.75 10.89
N LEU A 55 4.51 -3.78 9.95
CA LEU A 55 5.85 -3.23 10.17
C LEU A 55 5.81 -1.73 10.45
N THR A 56 5.04 -0.98 9.67
CA THR A 56 4.89 0.47 9.86
C THR A 56 4.24 0.79 11.20
N LEU A 57 3.17 0.09 11.57
CA LEU A 57 2.52 0.22 12.87
C LEU A 57 3.49 -0.10 14.01
N ARG A 58 4.27 -1.19 13.90
CA ARG A 58 5.29 -1.55 14.90
C ARG A 58 6.35 -0.45 15.07
N PHE A 59 6.73 0.21 13.98
CA PHE A 59 7.63 1.37 14.03
C PHE A 59 7.01 2.57 14.73
N ILE A 60 5.73 2.88 14.46
CA ILE A 60 4.98 3.96 15.12
C ILE A 60 4.86 3.67 16.63
N PHE A 61 4.42 2.46 17.01
CA PHE A 61 4.22 2.08 18.41
C PHE A 61 5.51 1.97 19.22
N ARG A 62 6.64 1.60 18.60
CA ARG A 62 7.96 1.62 19.28
C ARG A 62 8.34 3.01 19.78
N GLN A 63 7.82 4.08 19.18
CA GLN A 63 8.10 5.46 19.59
C GLN A 63 7.09 6.04 20.59
N ARG A 64 6.15 5.23 21.07
CA ARG A 64 5.19 5.60 22.13
C ARG A 64 5.87 6.01 23.44
N GLN A 65 7.12 5.61 23.67
CA GLN A 65 7.89 6.02 24.86
C GLN A 65 8.28 7.50 24.87
N THR A 66 8.24 8.19 23.72
CA THR A 66 8.72 9.58 23.58
C THR A 66 7.64 10.59 23.19
N LYS A 67 6.43 10.15 22.82
CA LYS A 67 5.38 11.01 22.24
C LYS A 67 4.06 10.94 22.99
N SER A 68 3.31 12.03 22.93
CA SER A 68 1.95 12.12 23.48
C SER A 68 0.99 11.18 22.74
N SER A 69 0.00 10.65 23.45
CA SER A 69 -1.08 9.84 22.85
C SER A 69 -1.79 10.57 21.70
N MET A 70 -1.89 11.90 21.75
CA MET A 70 -2.52 12.71 20.71
C MET A 70 -1.70 12.75 19.41
N GLU A 71 -0.37 12.84 19.51
CA GLU A 71 0.53 12.83 18.36
C GLU A 71 0.52 11.49 17.65
N LEU A 72 0.43 10.39 18.40
CA LEU A 72 0.39 9.03 17.87
C LEU A 72 -0.90 8.77 17.07
N VAL A 73 -2.04 9.28 17.55
CA VAL A 73 -3.32 9.22 16.82
C VAL A 73 -3.24 10.02 15.53
N LEU A 74 -2.63 11.21 15.56
CA LEU A 74 -2.47 12.04 14.37
C LEU A 74 -1.55 11.37 13.32
N GLU A 75 -0.45 10.75 13.74
CA GLU A 75 0.42 9.97 12.85
C GLU A 75 -0.27 8.76 12.22
N LEU A 76 -1.08 8.03 13.00
CA LEU A 76 -1.90 6.94 12.48
C LEU A 76 -2.93 7.45 11.47
N GLY A 77 -3.59 8.57 11.77
CA GLY A 77 -4.55 9.22 10.87
C GLY A 77 -3.90 9.59 9.53
N ILE A 78 -2.75 10.26 9.56
CA ILE A 78 -1.99 10.61 8.35
C ILE A 78 -1.64 9.35 7.56
N TYR A 79 -1.18 8.30 8.24
CA TYR A 79 -0.80 7.05 7.59
C TYR A 79 -1.99 6.38 6.89
N VAL A 80 -3.16 6.34 7.53
CA VAL A 80 -4.40 5.80 6.92
C VAL A 80 -4.81 6.61 5.69
N VAL A 81 -4.78 7.94 5.78
CA VAL A 81 -5.07 8.83 4.64
C VAL A 81 -4.11 8.56 3.48
N LEU A 82 -2.83 8.34 3.78
CA LEU A 82 -1.80 8.03 2.78
C LEU A 82 -2.02 6.68 2.10
N ILE A 83 -2.47 5.65 2.84
CA ILE A 83 -2.85 4.35 2.25
C ILE A 83 -4.03 4.51 1.30
N ILE A 84 -5.09 5.20 1.74
CA ILE A 84 -6.29 5.44 0.92
C ILE A 84 -5.89 6.21 -0.34
N PHE A 85 -5.07 7.25 -0.17
CA PHE A 85 -4.57 8.05 -1.29
C PHE A 85 -3.76 7.21 -2.27
N ALA A 86 -2.85 6.35 -1.79
CA ALA A 86 -2.08 5.44 -2.65
C ALA A 86 -2.99 4.51 -3.45
N TYR A 87 -3.98 3.90 -2.79
CA TYR A 87 -4.90 2.96 -3.41
C TYR A 87 -5.78 3.62 -4.47
N THR A 88 -6.30 4.81 -4.18
CA THR A 88 -7.13 5.60 -5.12
C THR A 88 -6.29 6.09 -6.29
N SER A 89 -5.08 6.60 -6.03
CA SER A 89 -4.15 7.05 -7.07
C SER A 89 -3.79 5.91 -8.02
N ALA A 90 -3.52 4.72 -7.49
CA ALA A 90 -3.26 3.53 -8.29
C ALA A 90 -4.48 3.13 -9.14
N SER A 91 -5.70 3.16 -8.59
CA SER A 91 -6.92 2.91 -9.38
C SER A 91 -7.07 3.90 -10.54
N LEU A 92 -6.88 5.20 -10.27
CA LEU A 92 -6.98 6.23 -11.30
C LEU A 92 -5.89 6.08 -12.36
N PHE A 93 -4.67 5.76 -11.94
CA PHE A 93 -3.55 5.50 -12.83
C PHE A 93 -3.84 4.30 -13.73
N ILE A 94 -4.32 3.19 -13.15
CA ILE A 94 -4.72 2.00 -13.88
C ILE A 94 -5.78 2.34 -14.93
N SER A 95 -6.87 2.98 -14.50
CA SER A 95 -8.00 3.30 -15.39
C SER A 95 -7.63 4.22 -16.53
N LYS A 96 -6.72 5.19 -16.32
CA LYS A 96 -6.33 6.15 -17.36
C LYS A 96 -5.19 5.69 -18.26
N TYR A 97 -4.23 4.92 -17.73
CA TYR A 97 -2.97 4.67 -18.42
C TYR A 97 -2.68 3.19 -18.66
N VAL A 98 -3.17 2.29 -17.81
CA VAL A 98 -2.81 0.87 -17.86
C VAL A 98 -3.91 0.02 -18.48
N ALA A 99 -5.18 0.36 -18.29
CA ALA A 99 -6.32 -0.36 -18.85
C ALA A 99 -6.35 -0.37 -20.39
N HIS A 100 -5.60 0.52 -21.04
CA HIS A 100 -5.43 0.53 -22.51
C HIS A 100 -4.24 -0.32 -22.99
N LEU A 101 -3.41 -0.82 -22.08
CA LEU A 101 -2.21 -1.60 -22.39
C LEU A 101 -2.44 -3.11 -22.26
N VAL A 102 -3.60 -3.52 -21.73
CA VAL A 102 -3.99 -4.93 -21.54
C VAL A 102 -5.14 -5.27 -22.48
#